data_AF-A0A9E5HYT5-F1
#
_entry.id   AF-A0A9E5HYT5-F1
#
_cell.length_a   1.000
_cell.length_b   1.000
_cell.length_c   1.000
_cell.angle_alpha   90.00
_cell.angle_beta   90.00
_cell.angle_gamma   90.00
#
_symmetry.space_group_name_H-M   'P 1'
#
loop_
_entity.id
_entity.type
_entity.pdbx_description
1 polymer ?
#
loop_
_entity_poly.entity_id
_entity_poly.type
_entity_poly.pdbx_seq_one_letter_code
_entity_poly.pdbx_strand_id
1 'polypeptide(L)'
;SVYAIQKYIDWFKYTPPTARGMDFSESGPVPGQGAVAQQMFWYTAFTADLSNPEISPKVVNADGTPKWKMAPSPHGSYWVDGMKLGYQDVGSWTFFKSVSKEKRAAAWLYAQFVTSKTVDLKKSITGLTFIRESTIQAPYFTDNAAKYGGLIEFYRSPARVQWSPTGTNVPDYPKLAQLWWQNIAPAAAGEKTAQQAMDALAKAQDDVLTRLEAGGSQGDCGVKMNPEKDAKYWLDQPGAPVPKLANEKPKPETVDYDTLVASWK
;
A
#
# COMPACT_ATOMS: atom_id res chain seq x y z
N SER A 1 1.56 15.69 -2.38
CA SER A 1 0.80 15.22 -1.20
C SER A 1 -0.51 15.96 -0.97
N VAL A 2 -0.57 17.30 -1.02
CA VAL A 2 -1.83 18.07 -0.85
C VAL A 2 -2.95 17.59 -1.78
N TYR A 3 -2.65 17.42 -3.08
CA TYR A 3 -3.59 16.86 -4.06
C TYR A 3 -4.17 15.51 -3.63
N ALA A 4 -3.35 14.60 -3.12
CA ALA A 4 -3.78 13.27 -2.73
C ALA A 4 -4.72 13.31 -1.52
N ILE A 5 -4.41 14.13 -0.50
CA ILE A 5 -5.29 14.32 0.66
C ILE A 5 -6.62 14.96 0.23
N GLN A 6 -6.59 15.98 -0.63
CA GLN A 6 -7.80 16.60 -1.14
C GLN A 6 -8.67 15.60 -1.92
N LYS A 7 -8.05 14.76 -2.77
CA LYS A 7 -8.76 13.71 -3.52
C LYS A 7 -9.38 12.66 -2.61
N TYR A 8 -8.63 12.20 -1.60
CA TYR A 8 -9.15 11.30 -0.57
C TYR A 8 -10.40 11.88 0.13
N ILE A 9 -10.34 13.16 0.54
CA ILE A 9 -11.48 13.85 1.16
C ILE A 9 -12.66 13.97 0.19
N ASP A 10 -12.41 14.33 -1.07
CA ASP A 10 -13.45 14.43 -2.10
C ASP A 10 -14.12 13.09 -2.39
N TRP A 11 -13.38 11.98 -2.30
CA TRP A 11 -13.93 10.65 -2.55
C TRP A 11 -14.99 10.21 -1.56
N PHE A 12 -15.02 10.77 -0.35
CA PHE A 12 -16.10 10.48 0.61
C PHE A 12 -17.49 10.85 0.10
N LYS A 13 -17.60 11.69 -0.95
CA LYS A 13 -18.88 11.98 -1.62
C LYS A 13 -19.47 10.76 -2.35
N TYR A 14 -18.63 9.77 -2.67
CA TYR A 14 -19.00 8.55 -3.41
C TYR A 14 -19.01 7.29 -2.54
N THR A 15 -18.71 7.40 -1.25
CA THR A 15 -18.64 6.27 -0.32
C THR A 15 -19.93 6.13 0.50
N PRO A 16 -20.19 4.95 1.11
CA PRO A 16 -21.23 4.82 2.13
C PRO A 16 -21.05 5.84 3.27
N PRO A 17 -22.13 6.34 3.90
CA PRO A 17 -22.04 7.35 4.97
C PRO A 17 -21.15 6.93 6.15
N THR A 18 -21.08 5.63 6.42
CA THR A 18 -20.28 5.06 7.51
C THR A 18 -18.78 5.04 7.23
N ALA A 19 -18.34 5.22 5.97
CA ALA A 19 -16.95 5.06 5.56
C ALA A 19 -15.97 6.01 6.28
N ARG A 20 -16.42 7.21 6.67
CA ARG A 20 -15.58 8.18 7.38
C ARG A 20 -15.17 7.74 8.79
N GLY A 21 -16.00 6.91 9.43
CA GLY A 21 -15.75 6.41 10.78
C GLY A 21 -15.02 5.08 10.81
N MET A 22 -14.76 4.48 9.64
CA MET A 22 -14.17 3.14 9.57
C MET A 22 -12.65 3.20 9.69
N ASP A 23 -12.11 2.27 10.47
CA ASP A 23 -10.70 1.93 10.43
C ASP A 23 -10.38 0.87 9.35
N PHE A 24 -9.13 0.42 9.33
CA PHE A 24 -8.66 -0.61 8.41
C PHE A 24 -9.43 -1.94 8.53
N SER A 25 -9.69 -2.39 9.76
CA SER A 25 -10.33 -3.68 10.03
C SER A 25 -11.83 -3.62 9.75
N GLU A 26 -12.45 -2.46 9.92
CA GLU A 26 -13.86 -2.24 9.62
C GLU A 26 -14.11 -2.08 8.12
N SER A 27 -13.21 -1.42 7.39
CA SER A 27 -13.34 -1.21 5.94
C SER A 27 -12.97 -2.43 5.10
N GLY A 28 -12.05 -3.28 5.56
CA GLY A 28 -11.58 -4.46 4.84
C GLY A 28 -12.69 -5.45 4.40
N PRO A 29 -13.62 -5.84 5.28
CA PRO A 29 -14.71 -6.76 4.95
C PRO A 29 -15.86 -6.17 4.11
N VAL A 30 -15.92 -4.83 3.95
CA VAL A 30 -17.05 -4.13 3.28
C VAL A 30 -17.35 -4.67 1.87
N PRO A 31 -16.36 -4.97 1.00
CA PRO A 31 -16.66 -5.51 -0.32
C PRO A 31 -17.42 -6.84 -0.27
N GLY A 32 -17.16 -7.69 0.72
CA GLY A 32 -17.83 -8.99 0.90
C GLY A 32 -19.34 -8.88 1.10
N GLN A 33 -19.79 -7.71 1.54
CA GLN A 33 -21.20 -7.39 1.74
C GLN A 33 -21.95 -7.09 0.44
N GLY A 34 -21.23 -6.93 -0.70
CA GLY A 34 -21.82 -6.65 -2.01
C GLY A 34 -22.51 -5.29 -2.13
N ALA A 35 -22.22 -4.36 -1.22
CA ALA A 35 -22.85 -3.04 -1.15
C ALA A 35 -22.06 -1.94 -1.88
N VAL A 36 -20.84 -2.24 -2.35
CA VAL A 36 -19.96 -1.31 -3.06
C VAL A 36 -19.53 -1.92 -4.39
N ALA A 37 -19.42 -1.08 -5.42
CA ALA A 37 -18.97 -1.51 -6.74
C ALA A 37 -17.43 -1.61 -6.84
N GLN A 38 -16.73 -0.87 -5.98
CA GLN A 38 -15.27 -0.76 -6.01
C GLN A 38 -14.73 -0.42 -4.63
N GLN A 39 -13.62 -1.04 -4.25
CA GLN A 39 -12.78 -0.60 -3.14
C GLN A 39 -11.49 -0.01 -3.69
N MET A 40 -11.19 1.23 -3.29
CA MET A 40 -9.92 1.87 -3.61
C MET A 40 -8.85 1.37 -2.64
N PHE A 41 -7.72 0.91 -3.18
CA PHE A 41 -6.61 0.30 -2.44
C PHE A 41 -7.03 -0.98 -1.71
N TRP A 42 -6.52 -2.10 -2.19
CA TRP A 42 -6.88 -3.40 -1.65
C TRP A 42 -5.66 -4.08 -1.04
N TYR A 43 -5.80 -4.52 0.21
CA TYR A 43 -4.88 -5.40 0.90
C TYR A 43 -5.24 -6.85 0.64
N THR A 44 -4.27 -7.61 0.11
CA THR A 44 -4.47 -9.03 -0.21
C THR A 44 -4.84 -9.88 1.00
N ALA A 45 -4.59 -9.39 2.23
CA ALA A 45 -4.99 -10.01 3.49
C ALA A 45 -6.49 -10.34 3.58
N PHE A 46 -7.37 -9.59 2.91
CA PHE A 46 -8.82 -9.84 2.91
C PHE A 46 -9.29 -10.75 1.77
N THR A 47 -8.39 -11.16 0.86
CA THR A 47 -8.79 -11.87 -0.37
C THR A 47 -9.33 -13.26 -0.08
N ALA A 48 -8.77 -13.96 0.91
CA ALA A 48 -9.23 -15.31 1.26
C ALA A 48 -10.70 -15.29 1.68
N ASP A 49 -11.07 -14.38 2.60
CA ASP A 49 -12.44 -14.20 3.07
C ASP A 49 -13.37 -13.69 1.97
N LEU A 50 -12.87 -12.80 1.09
CA LEU A 50 -13.65 -12.30 -0.04
C LEU A 50 -13.92 -13.37 -1.12
N SER A 51 -13.05 -14.38 -1.20
CA SER A 51 -13.19 -15.53 -2.11
C SER A 51 -13.97 -16.69 -1.47
N ASN A 52 -14.28 -16.61 -0.17
CA ASN A 52 -14.97 -17.67 0.54
C ASN A 52 -16.50 -17.48 0.45
N PRO A 53 -17.25 -18.40 -0.18
CA PRO A 53 -18.71 -18.28 -0.32
C PRO A 53 -19.46 -18.36 1.02
N GLU A 54 -18.88 -18.95 2.07
CA GLU A 54 -19.51 -19.00 3.40
C GLU A 54 -19.41 -17.64 4.13
N ILE A 55 -18.35 -16.87 3.84
CA ILE A 55 -18.09 -15.57 4.48
C ILE A 55 -18.65 -14.42 3.63
N SER A 56 -18.46 -14.49 2.31
CA SER A 56 -18.79 -13.43 1.35
C SER A 56 -19.80 -13.91 0.28
N PRO A 57 -20.96 -14.50 0.66
CA PRO A 57 -21.88 -15.16 -0.28
C PRO A 57 -22.46 -14.23 -1.34
N LYS A 58 -22.47 -12.92 -1.09
CA LYS A 58 -23.04 -11.93 -2.02
C LYS A 58 -22.15 -11.69 -3.24
N VAL A 59 -20.84 -11.84 -3.08
CA VAL A 59 -19.83 -11.51 -4.10
C VAL A 59 -19.08 -12.73 -4.65
N VAL A 60 -19.52 -13.93 -4.29
CA VAL A 60 -19.05 -15.20 -4.85
C VAL A 60 -20.23 -15.87 -5.57
N ASN A 61 -19.97 -16.46 -6.72
CA ASN A 61 -20.94 -17.23 -7.49
C ASN A 61 -21.15 -18.63 -6.88
N ALA A 62 -22.22 -19.32 -7.28
CA ALA A 62 -22.52 -20.67 -6.80
C ALA A 62 -21.44 -21.70 -7.18
N ASP A 63 -20.68 -21.46 -8.25
CA ASP A 63 -19.55 -22.30 -8.68
C ASP A 63 -18.22 -21.97 -7.97
N GLY A 64 -18.24 -21.03 -7.03
CA GLY A 64 -17.07 -20.59 -6.26
C GLY A 64 -16.20 -19.55 -6.98
N THR A 65 -16.59 -19.06 -8.16
CA THR A 65 -15.87 -17.96 -8.83
C THR A 65 -16.27 -16.59 -8.24
N PRO A 66 -15.37 -15.60 -8.22
CA PRO A 66 -15.70 -14.27 -7.70
C PRO A 66 -16.54 -13.47 -8.70
N LYS A 67 -17.44 -12.63 -8.19
CA LYS A 67 -18.16 -11.59 -8.96
C LYS A 67 -17.35 -10.28 -9.10
N TRP A 68 -16.13 -10.29 -8.58
CA TRP A 68 -15.21 -9.16 -8.54
C TRP A 68 -13.93 -9.51 -9.31
N LYS A 69 -13.17 -8.48 -9.68
CA LYS A 69 -11.85 -8.61 -10.28
C LYS A 69 -10.89 -7.61 -9.66
N MET A 70 -9.61 -8.00 -9.55
CA MET A 70 -8.51 -7.10 -9.25
C MET A 70 -8.11 -6.34 -10.51
N ALA A 71 -7.86 -5.04 -10.34
CA ALA A 71 -7.35 -4.17 -11.38
C ALA A 71 -6.18 -3.32 -10.80
N PRO A 72 -5.24 -2.87 -11.63
CA PRO A 72 -4.26 -1.86 -11.27
C PRO A 72 -4.91 -0.62 -10.66
N SER A 73 -4.16 0.08 -9.81
CA SER A 73 -4.60 1.37 -9.29
C SER A 73 -4.73 2.40 -10.43
N PRO A 74 -5.81 3.17 -10.49
CA PRO A 74 -5.98 4.22 -11.49
C PRO A 74 -4.95 5.33 -11.31
N HIS A 75 -4.56 5.96 -12.41
CA HIS A 75 -3.59 7.05 -12.40
C HIS A 75 -4.21 8.36 -11.90
N GLY A 76 -3.46 9.10 -11.08
CA GLY A 76 -3.81 10.47 -10.70
C GLY A 76 -3.20 11.49 -11.66
N SER A 77 -3.64 12.75 -11.60
CA SER A 77 -3.20 13.83 -12.50
C SER A 77 -1.69 14.13 -12.47
N TYR A 78 -0.98 13.66 -11.45
CA TYR A 78 0.47 13.82 -11.28
C TYR A 78 1.28 12.59 -11.70
N TRP A 79 0.61 11.51 -12.09
CA TRP A 79 1.28 10.29 -12.51
C TRP A 79 1.88 10.48 -13.91
N VAL A 80 3.10 9.97 -14.09
CA VAL A 80 3.79 9.88 -15.38
C VAL A 80 4.42 8.50 -15.51
N ASP A 81 4.68 8.09 -16.75
CA ASP A 81 5.29 6.80 -17.05
C ASP A 81 6.55 6.55 -16.21
N GLY A 82 6.62 5.37 -15.60
CA GLY A 82 7.72 4.97 -14.70
C GLY A 82 7.47 5.24 -13.21
N MET A 83 6.45 6.03 -12.85
CA MET A 83 6.03 6.16 -11.45
C MET A 83 5.37 4.88 -10.94
N LYS A 84 5.66 4.53 -9.69
CA LYS A 84 5.09 3.35 -9.02
C LYS A 84 3.59 3.54 -8.77
N LEU A 85 2.81 2.47 -8.93
CA LEU A 85 1.34 2.49 -8.83
C LEU A 85 0.80 2.27 -7.42
N GLY A 86 1.65 1.76 -6.53
CA GLY A 86 1.31 1.49 -5.14
C GLY A 86 2.53 0.97 -4.41
N TYR A 87 2.33 0.49 -3.18
CA TYR A 87 3.36 -0.17 -2.39
C TYR A 87 2.94 -1.60 -2.02
N GLN A 88 3.91 -2.43 -1.67
CA GLN A 88 3.68 -3.77 -1.13
C GLN A 88 4.30 -3.87 0.26
N ASP A 89 3.51 -4.31 1.23
CA ASP A 89 4.00 -4.65 2.56
C ASP A 89 4.74 -5.99 2.52
N VAL A 90 6.05 -5.93 2.76
CA VAL A 90 6.91 -7.10 2.80
C VAL A 90 7.37 -7.39 4.22
N GLY A 91 6.89 -8.50 4.78
CA GLY A 91 7.34 -8.99 6.07
C GLY A 91 8.80 -9.45 6.01
N SER A 92 9.55 -9.21 7.08
CA SER A 92 10.96 -9.61 7.21
C SER A 92 11.21 -10.34 8.52
N TRP A 93 12.14 -11.29 8.51
CA TRP A 93 12.66 -11.90 9.73
C TRP A 93 13.84 -11.09 10.26
N THR A 94 13.70 -10.53 11.47
CA THR A 94 14.75 -9.73 12.11
C THR A 94 15.37 -10.50 13.26
N PHE A 95 16.69 -10.73 13.20
CA PHE A 95 17.45 -11.40 14.26
C PHE A 95 18.30 -10.41 15.04
N PHE A 96 18.00 -10.23 16.32
CA PHE A 96 18.69 -9.23 17.15
C PHE A 96 20.12 -9.65 17.51
N LYS A 97 21.06 -8.71 17.36
CA LYS A 97 22.48 -8.91 17.72
C LYS A 97 22.69 -9.27 19.20
N SER A 98 21.80 -8.81 20.08
CA SER A 98 21.82 -9.08 21.52
C SER A 98 21.48 -10.52 21.90
N VAL A 99 20.89 -11.30 20.98
CA VAL A 99 20.54 -12.71 21.23
C VAL A 99 21.77 -13.60 20.98
N SER A 100 21.97 -14.62 21.82
CA SER A 100 23.10 -15.56 21.69
C SER A 100 23.13 -16.20 20.29
N LYS A 101 24.32 -16.61 19.85
CA LYS A 101 24.51 -17.20 18.52
C LYS A 101 23.66 -18.46 18.34
N GLU A 102 23.56 -19.28 19.37
CA GLU A 102 22.81 -20.54 19.40
C GLU A 102 21.30 -20.27 19.26
N LYS A 103 20.77 -19.29 20.00
CA LYS A 103 19.35 -18.91 19.91
C LYS A 103 19.02 -18.27 18.55
N ARG A 104 19.93 -17.45 17.99
CA ARG A 104 19.77 -16.92 16.63
C ARG A 104 19.78 -18.02 15.57
N ALA A 105 20.65 -19.01 15.71
CA ALA A 105 20.69 -20.16 14.80
C ALA A 105 19.38 -20.97 14.87
N ALA A 106 18.84 -21.21 16.07
CA ALA A 106 17.55 -21.87 16.22
C ALA A 106 16.39 -21.06 15.59
N ALA A 107 16.36 -19.75 15.81
CA ALA A 107 15.36 -18.87 15.19
C ALA A 107 15.49 -18.85 13.66
N TRP A 108 16.72 -18.91 13.13
CA TRP A 108 16.99 -19.01 11.70
C TRP A 108 16.46 -20.32 11.10
N LEU A 109 16.66 -21.45 11.78
CA LEU A 109 16.10 -22.73 11.35
C LEU A 109 14.56 -22.70 11.33
N TYR A 110 13.94 -22.07 12.33
CA TYR A 110 12.49 -21.89 12.36
C TYR A 110 11.99 -21.01 11.21
N ALA A 111 12.67 -19.90 10.91
CA ALA A 111 12.34 -19.04 9.78
C ALA A 111 12.44 -19.81 8.44
N GLN A 112 13.46 -20.65 8.27
CA GLN A 112 13.60 -21.54 7.10
C GLN A 112 12.44 -22.55 7.01
N PHE A 113 12.01 -23.12 8.13
CA PHE A 113 10.85 -24.02 8.17
C PHE A 113 9.57 -23.30 7.75
N VAL A 114 9.25 -22.15 8.36
CA VAL A 114 8.04 -21.36 8.08
C VAL A 114 7.99 -20.88 6.63
N THR A 115 9.16 -20.61 6.04
CA THR A 115 9.30 -20.21 4.65
C THR A 115 9.66 -21.38 3.73
N SER A 116 9.62 -22.64 4.18
CA SER A 116 9.91 -23.79 3.32
C SER A 116 8.82 -23.95 2.25
N LYS A 117 9.14 -24.55 1.10
CA LYS A 117 8.21 -24.66 -0.04
C LYS A 117 6.85 -25.26 0.36
N THR A 118 6.85 -26.32 1.15
CA THR A 118 5.62 -27.02 1.55
C THR A 118 4.78 -26.19 2.52
N VAL A 119 5.42 -25.58 3.53
CA VAL A 119 4.72 -24.76 4.53
C VAL A 119 4.18 -23.49 3.88
N ASP A 120 5.01 -22.84 3.06
CA ASP A 120 4.61 -21.64 2.32
C ASP A 120 3.46 -21.92 1.35
N LEU A 121 3.53 -23.00 0.57
CA LEU A 121 2.43 -23.40 -0.31
C LEU A 121 1.14 -23.58 0.46
N LYS A 122 1.16 -24.30 1.59
CA LYS A 122 -0.05 -24.47 2.41
C LYS A 122 -0.58 -23.14 2.94
N LYS A 123 0.30 -22.25 3.41
CA LYS A 123 -0.07 -20.91 3.89
C LYS A 123 -0.67 -20.06 2.78
N SER A 124 -0.08 -20.03 1.59
CA SER A 124 -0.59 -19.26 0.46
C SER A 124 -1.90 -19.81 -0.07
N ILE A 125 -2.13 -21.13 -0.02
CA ILE A 125 -3.43 -21.73 -0.35
C ILE A 125 -4.53 -21.21 0.59
N THR A 126 -4.22 -21.09 1.89
CA THR A 126 -5.18 -20.62 2.89
C THR A 126 -5.36 -19.10 2.87
N GLY A 127 -4.26 -18.34 2.89
CA GLY A 127 -4.29 -16.90 3.13
C GLY A 127 -4.07 -16.03 1.91
N LEU A 128 -3.79 -16.61 0.73
CA LEU A 128 -3.57 -15.89 -0.54
C LEU A 128 -2.52 -14.76 -0.45
N THR A 129 -1.52 -14.96 0.40
CA THR A 129 -0.34 -14.10 0.52
C THR A 129 0.88 -14.86 0.03
N PHE A 130 1.60 -14.29 -0.94
CA PHE A 130 2.70 -14.95 -1.64
C PHE A 130 4.03 -14.33 -1.24
N ILE A 131 4.98 -15.16 -0.80
CA ILE A 131 6.35 -14.73 -0.51
C ILE A 131 7.41 -15.44 -1.35
N ARG A 132 7.00 -16.42 -2.18
CA ARG A 132 7.90 -17.20 -3.03
C ARG A 132 7.37 -17.31 -4.46
N GLU A 133 8.29 -17.11 -5.40
CA GLU A 133 8.04 -17.40 -6.82
C GLU A 133 7.62 -18.87 -7.02
N SER A 134 8.33 -19.81 -6.39
CA SER A 134 8.01 -21.24 -6.51
C SER A 134 6.61 -21.62 -6.00
N THR A 135 6.03 -20.78 -5.12
CA THR A 135 4.69 -20.99 -4.57
C THR A 135 3.64 -20.48 -5.53
N ILE A 136 3.77 -19.25 -6.05
CA ILE A 136 2.82 -18.73 -7.03
C ILE A 136 2.84 -19.53 -8.34
N GLN A 137 3.97 -20.15 -8.70
CA GLN A 137 4.09 -21.04 -9.85
C GLN A 137 3.63 -22.49 -9.60
N ALA A 138 3.14 -22.82 -8.40
CA ALA A 138 2.68 -24.18 -8.13
C ALA A 138 1.44 -24.56 -8.98
N PRO A 139 1.31 -25.83 -9.42
CA PRO A 139 0.17 -26.28 -10.23
C PRO A 139 -1.19 -25.95 -9.62
N TYR A 140 -1.31 -26.05 -8.30
CA TYR A 140 -2.52 -25.67 -7.57
C TYR A 140 -3.07 -24.29 -7.97
N PHE A 141 -2.21 -23.27 -8.10
CA PHE A 141 -2.65 -21.92 -8.44
C PHE A 141 -2.96 -21.75 -9.92
N THR A 142 -2.42 -22.61 -10.79
CA THR A 142 -2.86 -22.69 -12.19
C THR A 142 -4.27 -23.26 -12.25
N ASP A 143 -4.51 -24.38 -11.56
CA ASP A 143 -5.79 -25.09 -11.60
C ASP A 143 -6.94 -24.31 -10.92
N ASN A 144 -6.60 -23.37 -10.03
CA ASN A 144 -7.58 -22.60 -9.26
C ASN A 144 -7.56 -21.09 -9.57
N ALA A 145 -6.79 -20.62 -10.56
CA ALA A 145 -6.61 -19.19 -10.84
C ALA A 145 -7.94 -18.41 -10.97
N ALA A 146 -8.92 -19.01 -11.67
CA ALA A 146 -10.23 -18.43 -11.89
C ALA A 146 -11.02 -18.10 -10.61
N LYS A 147 -10.65 -18.68 -9.46
CA LYS A 147 -11.29 -18.42 -8.17
C LYS A 147 -10.78 -17.16 -7.46
N TYR A 148 -9.71 -16.55 -7.96
CA TYR A 148 -9.01 -15.47 -7.26
C TYR A 148 -9.04 -14.12 -7.99
N GLY A 149 -9.94 -13.96 -8.96
CA GLY A 149 -10.30 -12.67 -9.55
C GLY A 149 -9.11 -11.90 -10.12
N GLY A 150 -8.14 -12.58 -10.73
CA GLY A 150 -6.96 -11.95 -11.33
C GLY A 150 -5.72 -11.85 -10.42
N LEU A 151 -5.81 -12.29 -9.16
CA LEU A 151 -4.68 -12.25 -8.21
C LEU A 151 -3.47 -13.07 -8.71
N ILE A 152 -3.72 -14.26 -9.25
CA ILE A 152 -2.65 -15.18 -9.67
C ILE A 152 -1.96 -14.63 -10.91
N GLU A 153 -2.74 -14.16 -11.86
CA GLU A 153 -2.30 -13.50 -13.09
C GLU A 153 -1.46 -12.26 -12.75
N PHE A 154 -1.95 -11.41 -11.84
CA PHE A 154 -1.22 -10.24 -11.37
C PHE A 154 0.15 -10.62 -10.80
N TYR A 155 0.21 -11.57 -9.86
CA TYR A 155 1.47 -11.98 -9.25
C TYR A 155 2.38 -12.77 -10.19
N ARG A 156 1.89 -13.34 -11.29
CA ARG A 156 2.74 -13.94 -12.34
C ARG A 156 3.18 -12.93 -13.41
N SER A 157 2.55 -11.76 -13.45
CA SER A 157 2.82 -10.71 -14.44
C SER A 157 4.02 -9.82 -14.09
N PRO A 158 4.60 -9.11 -15.08
CA PRO A 158 5.54 -8.02 -14.83
C PRO A 158 4.91 -6.85 -14.04
N ALA A 159 3.59 -6.69 -14.05
CA ALA A 159 2.93 -5.56 -13.40
C ALA A 159 3.28 -5.49 -11.91
N ARG A 160 3.45 -6.64 -11.22
CA ARG A 160 3.83 -6.69 -9.80
C ARG A 160 5.06 -5.86 -9.43
N VAL A 161 6.00 -5.62 -10.38
CA VAL A 161 7.22 -4.84 -10.14
C VAL A 161 7.00 -3.31 -10.19
N GLN A 162 5.82 -2.87 -10.62
CA GLN A 162 5.42 -1.46 -10.63
C GLN A 162 4.94 -0.97 -9.26
N TRP A 163 4.94 -1.84 -8.24
CA TRP A 163 4.71 -1.47 -6.85
C TRP A 163 6.05 -1.26 -6.15
N SER A 164 6.16 -0.20 -5.33
CA SER A 164 7.37 0.09 -4.58
C SER A 164 7.50 -0.82 -3.35
N PRO A 165 8.71 -1.29 -3.01
CA PRO A 165 8.97 -1.76 -1.66
C PRO A 165 8.92 -0.59 -0.67
N THR A 166 8.77 -0.88 0.62
CA THR A 166 8.91 0.13 1.68
C THR A 166 10.31 0.76 1.61
N GLY A 167 10.38 2.07 1.38
CA GLY A 167 11.65 2.78 1.30
C GLY A 167 12.42 2.74 2.62
N THR A 168 13.73 2.47 2.56
CA THR A 168 14.59 2.35 3.75
C THR A 168 15.21 3.68 4.21
N ASN A 169 14.95 4.77 3.49
CA ASN A 169 15.71 6.02 3.63
C ASN A 169 14.99 7.06 4.49
N VAL A 170 14.03 6.64 5.33
CA VAL A 170 13.34 7.53 6.26
C VAL A 170 14.09 7.49 7.60
N PRO A 171 14.70 8.62 8.06
CA PRO A 171 15.65 8.60 9.16
C PRO A 171 15.13 7.98 10.46
N ASP A 172 13.89 8.29 10.87
CA ASP A 172 13.22 7.64 12.01
C ASP A 172 11.75 7.43 11.65
N TYR A 173 11.51 6.44 10.77
CA TYR A 173 10.17 6.13 10.29
C TYR A 173 9.15 5.94 11.43
N PRO A 174 9.43 5.18 12.52
CA PRO A 174 8.47 5.00 13.60
C PRO A 174 8.01 6.31 14.24
N LYS A 175 8.91 7.28 14.46
CA LYS A 175 8.52 8.59 15.00
C LYS A 175 7.76 9.43 13.98
N LEU A 176 8.23 9.47 12.74
CA LEU A 176 7.64 10.31 11.70
C LEU A 176 6.25 9.81 11.27
N ALA A 177 6.04 8.49 11.22
CA ALA A 177 4.77 7.89 10.80
C ALA A 177 3.61 8.22 11.75
N GLN A 178 3.89 8.38 13.06
CA GLN A 178 2.86 8.77 14.04
C GLN A 178 2.29 10.17 13.76
N LEU A 179 3.08 11.07 13.17
CA LEU A 179 2.65 12.42 12.84
C LEU A 179 1.61 12.44 11.72
N TRP A 180 1.60 11.43 10.84
CA TRP A 180 0.67 11.37 9.71
C TRP A 180 -0.78 11.36 10.19
N TRP A 181 -1.11 10.46 11.11
CA TRP A 181 -2.47 10.35 11.65
C TRP A 181 -2.89 11.62 12.39
N GLN A 182 -2.01 12.18 13.21
CA GLN A 182 -2.28 13.40 13.98
C GLN A 182 -2.59 14.62 13.11
N ASN A 183 -2.01 14.69 11.91
CA ASN A 183 -2.17 15.84 11.01
C ASN A 183 -3.20 15.61 9.89
N ILE A 184 -3.34 14.37 9.40
CA ILE A 184 -4.27 14.03 8.31
C ILE A 184 -5.69 13.80 8.82
N ALA A 185 -5.87 13.20 10.02
CA ALA A 185 -7.20 12.91 10.55
C ALA A 185 -8.11 14.16 10.69
N PRO A 186 -7.62 15.32 11.19
CA PRO A 186 -8.42 16.55 11.22
C PRO A 186 -8.89 17.01 9.82
N ALA A 187 -8.12 16.74 8.76
CA ALA A 187 -8.54 17.04 7.40
C ALA A 187 -9.67 16.11 6.94
N ALA A 188 -9.57 14.82 7.26
CA ALA A 188 -10.62 13.84 6.99
C ALA A 188 -11.93 14.15 7.74
N ALA A 189 -11.83 14.70 8.95
CA ALA A 189 -12.95 15.19 9.75
C ALA A 189 -13.54 16.52 9.26
N GLY A 190 -12.87 17.21 8.32
CA GLY A 190 -13.30 18.51 7.80
C GLY A 190 -12.93 19.70 8.69
N GLU A 191 -12.11 19.49 9.72
CA GLU A 191 -11.64 20.54 10.64
C GLU A 191 -10.50 21.37 10.02
N LYS A 192 -9.75 20.79 9.09
CA LYS A 192 -8.66 21.45 8.36
C LYS A 192 -8.79 21.24 6.86
N THR A 193 -8.32 22.21 6.08
CA THR A 193 -8.08 22.00 4.65
C THR A 193 -6.91 21.03 4.43
N ALA A 194 -6.85 20.40 3.26
CA ALA A 194 -5.74 19.54 2.88
C ALA A 194 -4.39 20.28 2.94
N GLN A 195 -4.36 21.58 2.57
CA GLN A 195 -3.14 22.40 2.64
C GLN A 195 -2.70 22.59 4.09
N GLN A 196 -3.59 23.04 4.97
CA GLN A 196 -3.28 23.25 6.40
C GLN A 196 -2.80 21.97 7.09
N ALA A 197 -3.37 20.82 6.72
CA ALA A 197 -2.94 19.52 7.26
C ALA A 197 -1.53 19.14 6.81
N MET A 198 -1.21 19.33 5.53
CA MET A 198 0.13 19.03 5.01
C MET A 198 1.19 20.01 5.51
N ASP A 199 0.86 21.29 5.67
CA ASP A 199 1.77 22.29 6.24
C ASP A 199 2.07 21.98 7.70
N ALA A 200 1.04 21.63 8.48
CA ALA A 200 1.20 21.21 9.87
C ALA A 200 2.04 19.93 9.99
N LEU A 201 1.82 18.96 9.10
CA LEU A 201 2.63 17.75 9.04
C LEU A 201 4.09 18.04 8.71
N ALA A 202 4.36 18.86 7.69
CA ALA A 202 5.71 19.23 7.29
C ALA A 202 6.46 19.89 8.46
N LYS A 203 5.84 20.87 9.12
CA LYS A 203 6.41 21.53 10.30
C LYS A 203 6.71 20.54 11.43
N ALA A 204 5.77 19.64 11.73
CA ALA A 204 5.96 18.64 12.79
C ALA A 204 7.08 17.65 12.44
N GLN A 205 7.24 17.29 11.17
CA GLN A 205 8.35 16.47 10.70
C GLN A 205 9.68 17.20 10.83
N ASP A 206 9.75 18.48 10.44
CA ASP A 206 10.95 19.32 10.61
C ASP A 206 11.38 19.43 12.08
N ASP A 207 10.43 19.59 13.00
CA ASP A 207 10.70 19.64 14.44
C ASP A 207 11.28 18.31 14.97
N VAL A 208 10.84 17.18 14.44
CA VAL A 208 11.41 15.85 14.78
C VAL A 208 12.80 15.70 14.16
N LEU A 209 12.95 16.03 12.88
CA LEU A 209 14.20 15.90 12.13
C LEU A 209 15.31 16.79 12.71
N THR A 210 15.00 18.03 13.10
CA THR A 210 15.93 18.95 13.77
C THR A 210 16.44 18.37 15.09
N ARG A 211 15.56 17.73 15.88
CA ARG A 211 15.96 17.07 17.12
C ARG A 211 16.80 15.82 16.88
N LEU A 212 16.55 15.09 15.79
CA LEU A 212 17.35 13.94 15.40
C LEU A 212 18.77 14.36 14.96
N GLU A 213 18.88 15.42 14.16
CA GLU A 213 20.18 16.00 13.78
C GLU A 213 20.96 16.45 15.04
N ALA A 214 20.32 17.23 15.92
CA ALA A 214 20.96 17.70 17.16
C ALA A 214 21.38 16.55 18.10
N GLY A 215 20.63 15.44 18.09
CA GLY A 215 20.93 14.27 18.90
C GLY A 215 22.11 13.43 18.39
N GLY A 216 22.45 13.52 17.09
CA GLY A 216 23.63 12.86 16.50
C GLY A 216 23.67 11.32 16.58
N SER A 217 22.59 10.67 17.02
CA SER A 217 22.57 9.23 17.34
C SER A 217 22.65 8.30 16.13
N GLN A 218 22.49 8.86 14.93
CA GLN A 218 22.44 8.13 13.66
C GLN A 218 23.78 8.11 12.91
N GLY A 219 24.83 8.70 13.49
CA GLY A 219 26.19 8.72 12.91
C GLY A 219 26.22 9.33 11.51
N ASP A 220 27.03 8.74 10.62
CA ASP A 220 27.27 9.26 9.26
C ASP A 220 26.02 9.23 8.35
N CYS A 221 25.00 8.45 8.72
CA CYS A 221 23.73 8.38 8.00
C CYS A 221 22.63 9.23 8.67
N GLY A 222 23.01 10.08 9.62
CA GLY A 222 22.07 10.92 10.34
C GLY A 222 21.43 12.02 9.52
N VAL A 223 20.28 12.48 10.00
CA VAL A 223 19.59 13.65 9.45
C VAL A 223 20.55 14.84 9.45
N LYS A 224 20.56 15.56 8.34
CA LYS A 224 21.15 16.88 8.23
C LYS A 224 20.12 17.85 7.69
N MET A 225 19.77 18.88 8.46
CA MET A 225 18.77 19.84 8.02
C MET A 225 19.37 20.78 6.98
N ASN A 226 18.57 21.07 5.96
CA ASN A 226 18.89 22.14 5.03
C ASN A 226 18.57 23.50 5.66
N PRO A 227 19.25 24.59 5.25
CA PRO A 227 18.80 25.93 5.56
C PRO A 227 17.35 26.13 5.10
N GLU A 228 16.58 26.92 5.83
CA GLU A 228 15.22 27.27 5.42
C GLU A 228 15.25 28.01 4.07
N LYS A 229 14.35 27.60 3.18
CA LYS A 229 14.19 28.14 1.83
C LYS A 229 12.71 28.22 1.50
N ASP A 230 12.36 29.14 0.61
CA ASP A 230 11.01 29.24 0.10
C ASP A 230 10.62 27.99 -0.73
N ALA A 231 9.32 27.80 -0.93
CA ALA A 231 8.81 26.67 -1.69
C ALA A 231 9.31 26.68 -3.15
N LYS A 232 9.52 27.87 -3.75
CA LYS A 232 9.96 27.98 -5.14
C LYS A 232 11.36 27.40 -5.33
N TYR A 233 12.28 27.70 -4.42
CA TYR A 233 13.62 27.13 -4.41
C TYR A 233 13.57 25.61 -4.46
N TRP A 234 12.72 24.99 -3.63
CA TRP A 234 12.58 23.53 -3.59
C TRP A 234 11.95 22.98 -4.86
N LEU A 235 10.92 23.63 -5.40
CA LEU A 235 10.24 23.23 -6.63
C LEU A 235 11.11 23.38 -7.89
N ASP A 236 12.09 24.28 -7.86
CA ASP A 236 13.04 24.48 -8.97
C ASP A 236 14.21 23.48 -8.93
N GLN A 237 14.37 22.67 -7.87
CA GLN A 237 15.47 21.70 -7.78
C GLN A 237 15.27 20.51 -8.75
N PRO A 238 16.36 19.92 -9.26
CA PRO A 238 16.28 18.67 -10.02
C PRO A 238 15.63 17.55 -9.20
N GLY A 239 14.61 16.89 -9.76
CA GLY A 239 13.88 15.81 -9.09
C GLY A 239 12.93 16.27 -7.98
N ALA A 240 12.66 17.57 -7.88
CA ALA A 240 11.74 18.14 -6.91
C ALA A 240 10.31 17.57 -7.02
N PRO A 241 9.51 17.66 -5.94
CA PRO A 241 8.07 17.48 -6.02
C PRO A 241 7.47 18.39 -7.10
N VAL A 242 6.44 17.89 -7.78
CA VAL A 242 5.79 18.63 -8.88
C VAL A 242 4.95 19.78 -8.30
N PRO A 243 5.06 21.02 -8.84
CA PRO A 243 4.20 22.13 -8.43
C PRO A 243 2.73 21.86 -8.77
N LYS A 244 1.83 22.66 -8.20
CA LYS A 244 0.40 22.52 -8.49
C LYS A 244 0.13 22.63 -9.99
N LEU A 245 -0.50 21.62 -10.57
CA LEU A 245 -0.87 21.64 -11.98
C LEU A 245 -1.98 22.66 -12.25
N ALA A 246 -1.95 23.27 -13.44
CA ALA A 246 -3.03 24.14 -13.91
C ALA A 246 -4.38 23.39 -14.02
N ASN A 247 -4.32 22.10 -14.37
CA ASN A 247 -5.48 21.22 -14.43
C ASN A 247 -5.24 19.91 -13.65
N GLU A 248 -5.81 19.82 -12.46
CA GLU A 248 -5.80 18.61 -11.62
C GLU A 248 -7.04 17.71 -11.85
N LYS A 249 -7.90 18.06 -12.81
CA LYS A 249 -9.10 17.32 -13.19
C LYS A 249 -9.15 17.16 -14.71
N PRO A 250 -8.16 16.48 -15.33
CA PRO A 250 -8.22 16.14 -16.74
C PRO A 250 -9.44 15.27 -17.04
N LYS A 251 -9.83 15.20 -18.31
CA LYS A 251 -10.92 14.32 -18.77
C LYS A 251 -10.56 12.88 -18.36
N PRO A 252 -11.46 12.14 -17.68
CA PRO A 252 -11.21 10.75 -17.34
C PRO A 252 -11.03 9.88 -18.58
N GLU A 253 -10.12 8.94 -18.50
CA GLU A 253 -9.88 7.91 -19.50
C GLU A 253 -10.18 6.54 -18.88
N THR A 254 -10.84 5.67 -19.65
CA THR A 254 -11.12 4.30 -19.24
C THR A 254 -10.47 3.33 -20.21
N VAL A 255 -10.00 2.21 -19.68
CA VAL A 255 -9.42 1.12 -20.45
C VAL A 255 -10.27 -0.12 -20.22
N ASP A 256 -10.48 -0.89 -21.29
CA ASP A 256 -11.12 -2.19 -21.20
C ASP A 256 -10.28 -3.16 -20.34
N TYR A 257 -10.94 -3.96 -19.51
CA TYR A 257 -10.25 -4.83 -18.55
C TYR A 257 -9.38 -5.89 -19.24
N ASP A 258 -9.88 -6.50 -20.31
CA ASP A 258 -9.15 -7.55 -21.01
C ASP A 258 -7.95 -6.97 -21.75
N THR A 259 -8.08 -5.74 -22.25
CA THR A 259 -6.95 -4.96 -22.79
C THR A 259 -5.89 -4.67 -21.72
N LEU A 260 -6.33 -4.29 -20.52
CA LEU A 260 -5.44 -4.02 -19.40
C LEU A 260 -4.69 -5.28 -18.95
N VAL A 261 -5.38 -6.42 -18.82
CA VAL A 261 -4.75 -7.70 -18.46
C VAL A 261 -3.88 -8.26 -19.58
N ALA A 262 -4.16 -7.95 -20.86
CA ALA A 262 -3.26 -8.32 -21.94
C ALA A 262 -1.86 -7.72 -21.78
N SER A 263 -1.73 -6.54 -21.16
CA SER A 263 -0.43 -5.93 -20.83
C SER A 263 0.35 -6.67 -19.74
N TRP A 264 -0.28 -7.62 -19.05
CA TRP A 264 0.33 -8.43 -17.99
C TRP A 264 0.99 -9.71 -18.50
N LYS A 265 0.82 -10.03 -19.79
CA LYS A 265 1.40 -11.21 -20.44
C LYS A 265 2.78 -10.95 -21.01
#